data_AF-A0AA87SVZ7-F1
#
_entry.id   AF-A0AA87SVZ7-F1
#
_cell.length_a   1.000
_cell.length_b   1.000
_cell.length_c   1.000
_cell.angle_alpha   90.00
_cell.angle_beta   90.00
_cell.angle_gamma   90.00
#
_symmetry.space_group_name_H-M   'P 1'
#
loop_
_entity.id
_entity.type
_entity.pdbx_description
1 polymer ?
#
loop_
_entity_poly.entity_id
_entity_poly.type
_entity_poly.pdbx_seq_one_letter_code
_entity_poly.pdbx_strand_id
1 'polypeptide(L)' 'MLRRSILFSKLYKKDGSRRSHIEIIETLLSRCAIQDTFIQDRKLEGEFSEWSNEILLQDKTDEEN' A
#
# COMPACT_ATOMS: atom_id res chain seq x y z
N MET A 1 -16.07 -18.89 9.82
CA MET A 1 -14.83 -19.11 10.61
C MET A 1 -13.78 -18.00 10.41
N LEU A 2 -13.37 -17.68 9.17
CA LEU A 2 -12.28 -16.73 8.88
C LEU A 2 -12.48 -15.31 9.45
N ARG A 3 -13.67 -14.73 9.35
CA ARG A 3 -13.95 -13.39 9.93
C ARG A 3 -13.73 -13.36 11.44
N ARG A 4 -14.09 -14.45 12.13
CA ARG A 4 -13.96 -14.58 13.58
C ARG A 4 -12.48 -14.75 13.99
N SER A 5 -11.70 -15.53 13.23
CA SER A 5 -10.25 -15.66 13.50
C SER A 5 -9.50 -14.36 13.24
N ILE A 6 -9.85 -13.62 12.17
CA ILE A 6 -9.31 -12.28 11.91
C ILE A 6 -9.63 -11.34 13.09
N LEU A 7 -10.89 -11.29 13.53
CA LEU A 7 -11.27 -10.47 14.67
C LEU A 7 -10.48 -10.83 15.92
N PHE A 8 -10.33 -12.11 16.23
CA PHE A 8 -9.53 -12.54 17.38
C PHE A 8 -8.05 -12.16 17.25
N SER A 9 -7.44 -12.31 16.07
CA SER A 9 -6.05 -11.85 15.83
C SER A 9 -5.87 -10.34 15.99
N LYS A 10 -6.94 -9.55 15.83
CA LYS A 10 -6.96 -8.10 16.05
C LYS A 10 -7.20 -7.74 17.51
N LEU A 11 -7.97 -8.55 18.23
CA LEU A 11 -8.26 -8.35 19.65
C LEU A 11 -7.15 -8.83 20.59
N TYR A 12 -6.37 -9.84 20.18
CA TYR A 12 -5.37 -10.47 21.04
C TYR A 12 -3.96 -10.31 20.50
N LYS A 13 -3.00 -10.19 21.43
CA LYS A 13 -1.56 -10.24 21.18
C LYS A 13 -1.11 -11.70 21.00
N LYS A 14 0.15 -11.88 20.58
CA LYS A 14 0.72 -13.22 20.33
C LYS A 14 0.84 -14.06 21.60
N ASP A 15 1.00 -13.41 22.75
CA ASP A 15 1.03 -14.04 24.08
C ASP A 15 -0.38 -14.41 24.61
N GLY A 16 -1.44 -14.13 23.85
CA GLY A 16 -2.82 -14.38 24.25
C GLY A 16 -3.45 -13.28 25.12
N SER A 17 -2.73 -12.20 25.42
CA SER A 17 -3.29 -11.06 26.14
C SER A 17 -4.24 -10.26 25.24
N ARG A 18 -5.27 -9.63 25.81
CA ARG A 18 -6.14 -8.73 25.05
C ARG A 18 -5.44 -7.40 24.80
N ARG A 19 -5.58 -6.85 23.59
CA ARG A 19 -5.12 -5.50 23.25
C ARG A 19 -6.00 -4.45 23.92
N SER A 20 -5.39 -3.34 24.34
CA SER A 20 -6.10 -2.14 24.77
C SER A 20 -6.77 -1.44 23.58
N HIS A 21 -7.70 -0.52 23.85
CA HIS A 21 -8.32 0.29 22.79
C HIS A 21 -7.27 1.10 22.02
N ILE A 22 -6.26 1.65 22.71
CA ILE A 22 -5.19 2.43 22.10
C ILE A 22 -4.37 1.55 21.14
N GLU A 23 -3.96 0.35 21.58
CA GLU A 23 -3.19 -0.58 20.75
C GLU A 23 -3.98 -1.03 19.50
N ILE A 24 -5.31 -1.19 19.63
CA ILE A 24 -6.18 -1.50 18.50
C ILE A 24 -6.21 -0.31 17.51
N ILE A 25 -6.37 0.91 18.00
CA ILE A 25 -6.38 2.13 17.17
C ILE A 25 -5.03 2.27 16.44
N GLU A 26 -3.91 2.15 17.14
CA GLU A 26 -2.57 2.22 16.54
C GLU A 26 -2.37 1.15 15.46
N THR A 27 -2.81 -0.08 15.70
CA THR A 27 -2.74 -1.17 14.73
C THR A 27 -3.56 -0.86 13.47
N LEU A 28 -4.73 -0.24 13.62
CA LEU A 28 -5.59 0.16 12.51
C LEU A 28 -4.98 1.33 11.72
N LEU A 29 -4.49 2.36 12.40
CA LEU A 29 -3.83 3.51 11.77
C LEU A 29 -2.57 3.10 11.01
N SER A 30 -1.73 2.24 11.60
CA SER A 30 -0.53 1.71 10.93
C SER A 30 -0.90 0.93 9.67
N ARG A 31 -1.98 0.15 9.70
CA ARG A 31 -2.46 -0.57 8.52
C ARG A 31 -2.93 0.40 7.43
N CYS A 32 -3.66 1.46 7.79
CA CYS A 32 -4.10 2.48 6.84
C CYS A 32 -2.89 3.15 6.18
N ALA A 33 -1.91 3.60 6.97
CA ALA A 33 -0.70 4.24 6.45
C ALA A 33 0.06 3.34 5.45
N ILE A 34 0.25 2.06 5.77
CA ILE A 34 0.91 1.10 4.86
C ILE A 34 0.11 0.95 3.56
N GLN A 35 -1.22 0.87 3.66
CA GLN A 35 -2.09 0.72 2.49
C GLN A 35 -2.06 1.98 1.61
N ASP A 36 -2.04 3.16 2.22
CA ASP A 36 -1.97 4.43 1.51
C ASP A 36 -0.63 4.58 0.78
N THR A 37 0.49 4.27 1.44
CA THR A 37 1.81 4.24 0.79
C THR A 37 1.83 3.27 -0.39
N PHE A 38 1.32 2.05 -0.20
CA PHE A 38 1.27 1.07 -1.29
C PHE A 38 0.46 1.56 -2.50
N ILE A 39 -0.65 2.25 -2.28
CA ILE A 39 -1.47 2.83 -3.36
C ILE A 39 -0.71 3.96 -4.07
N GLN A 40 -0.03 4.83 -3.30
CA GLN A 40 0.77 5.93 -3.84
C GLN A 40 1.94 5.41 -4.68
N ASP A 41 2.67 4.41 -4.19
CA ASP A 41 3.80 3.79 -4.89
C ASP A 41 3.36 3.22 -6.25
N ARG A 42 2.23 2.51 -6.29
CA ARG A 42 1.70 1.97 -7.55
C ARG A 42 1.26 3.04 -8.53
N LYS A 43 0.72 4.15 -8.03
CA LYS A 43 0.35 5.28 -8.86
C LYS A 43 1.59 5.92 -9.48
N LEU A 44 2.63 6.14 -8.69
CA LEU A 44 3.91 6.69 -9.15
C LEU A 44 4.60 5.77 -10.16
N GLU A 45 4.55 4.45 -9.95
CA GLU A 45 5.10 3.47 -10.91
C GLU A 45 4.40 3.54 -12.27
N GLY A 46 3.07 3.70 -12.27
CA GLY A 46 2.29 3.92 -13.49
C GLY A 46 2.67 5.22 -14.20
N GLU A 47 2.68 6.34 -13.47
CA GLU A 47 3.05 7.67 -14.01
C GLU A 47 4.47 7.67 -14.57
N PHE A 48 5.42 7.02 -13.90
CA PHE A 48 6.79 6.88 -14.38
C PHE A 48 6.87 6.07 -15.68
N SER A 49 6.13 4.96 -15.76
CA SER A 49 6.09 4.14 -16.98
C SER A 49 5.50 4.90 -18.17
N GLU A 50 4.46 5.71 -17.93
CA GLU A 50 3.84 6.55 -18.97
C GLU A 50 4.83 7.61 -19.45
N TRP A 51 5.44 8.36 -18.52
CA TRP A 51 6.46 9.36 -18.83
C TRP A 51 7.65 8.77 -19.59
N SER A 52 8.17 7.61 -19.17
CA SER A 52 9.29 6.97 -19.86
C SER A 52 8.94 6.56 -21.30
N ASN A 53 7.69 6.15 -21.55
CA ASN A 53 7.24 5.82 -22.89
C ASN A 53 7.11 7.07 -23.77
N GLU A 54 6.65 8.19 -23.22
CA GLU A 54 6.57 9.47 -23.94
C GLU A 54 7.95 9.95 -24.40
N ILE A 55 8.97 9.88 -23.54
CA ILE A 55 10.35 10.22 -23.90
C ILE A 55 10.89 9.32 -25.02
N LEU A 56 10.67 8.00 -24.91
CA LEU A 56 11.07 7.03 -25.93
C LEU A 56 10.41 7.28 -27.31
N LEU A 57 9.17 7.74 -27.32
CA LEU A 57 8.48 8.10 -28.56
C LEU A 57 9.02 9.40 -29.13
N GLN A 58 9.28 10.40 -28.28
CA GLN A 58 9.86 11.68 -28.68
C GLN A 58 11.24 11.51 -29.33
N ASP A 59 12.13 10.74 -28.69
CA ASP A 59 13.47 10.46 -29.23
C ASP A 59 13.40 9.81 -30.62
N LYS A 60 12.46 8.88 -30.84
CA LYS A 60 12.26 8.24 -32.15
C LYS A 60 11.75 9.21 -33.22
N THR A 61 10.82 10.09 -32.88
CA THR A 61 10.33 11.12 -33.81
C THR A 61 11.40 12.15 -34.15
N ASP A 62 12.34 12.40 -33.25
CA ASP A 62 13.45 13.32 -33.50
C ASP A 62 14.56 12.68 -34.35
N GLU A 63 14.74 11.35 -34.31
CA GLU A 63 15.66 10.60 -35.19
C GLU A 63 15.14 10.42 -36.64
N GLU A 64 13.83 10.47 -36.85
CA GLU A 64 13.19 10.29 -38.17
C GLU A 64 13.07 11.61 -38.99
N ASN A 65 13.36 12.77 -38.38
CA ASN A 65 13.33 14.10 -39.02
C ASN A 65 14.73 14.64 -39.36
#